data_AF-A0A2I0ID35-F1
#
_entry.id   AF-A0A2I0ID35-F1
#
_cell.length_a   1.000
_cell.length_b   1.000
_cell.length_c   1.000
_cell.angle_alpha   90.00
_cell.angle_beta   90.00
_cell.angle_gamma   90.00
#
_symmetry.space_group_name_H-M   'P 1'
#
loop_
_entity.id
_entity.type
_entity.pdbx_description
1 polymer ?
#
loop_
_entity_poly.entity_id
_entity_poly.type
_entity_poly.pdbx_seq_one_letter_code
_entity_poly.pdbx_strand_id
1 'polypeptide(L)'
;MAFDAYVIGKEDAPGIVVLQEWWGVDFEIKNHAQKISQLEPGFKALIPDLYRGKVGLDVAEAQHLMDGLDWQGAVKDIHASVNWLKANGSKK
;
A
#
# COMPACT_ATOMS: atom_id res chain seq x y z
N MET A 1 -6.87 -14.06 7.08
CA MET A 1 -6.27 -12.86 7.69
C MET A 1 -6.62 -11.69 6.80
N ALA A 2 -7.34 -10.70 7.32
CA ALA A 2 -7.56 -9.44 6.64
C ALA A 2 -6.36 -8.54 6.95
N PHE A 3 -5.75 -7.95 5.92
CA PHE A 3 -4.80 -6.86 6.05
C PHE A 3 -5.49 -5.61 5.53
N ASP A 4 -5.29 -4.47 6.19
CA ASP A 4 -5.86 -3.21 5.73
C ASP A 4 -5.07 -2.70 4.53
N ALA A 5 -5.77 -2.27 3.49
CA ALA A 5 -5.15 -1.76 2.29
C ALA A 5 -5.99 -0.68 1.63
N TYR A 6 -5.32 0.31 1.06
CA TYR A 6 -5.93 1.29 0.17
C TYR A 6 -5.79 0.81 -1.27
N VAL A 7 -6.89 0.78 -2.02
CA VAL A 7 -6.92 0.33 -3.42
C VAL A 7 -7.54 1.41 -4.30
N ILE A 8 -6.91 1.73 -5.43
CA ILE A 8 -7.42 2.67 -6.42
C ILE A 8 -7.06 2.19 -7.84
N GLY A 9 -7.86 2.61 -8.83
CA GLY A 9 -7.67 2.28 -10.23
C GLY A 9 -8.81 1.44 -10.81
N LYS A 10 -8.73 1.19 -12.12
CA LYS A 10 -9.77 0.44 -12.84
C LYS A 10 -9.76 -1.04 -12.44
N GLU A 11 -10.93 -1.67 -12.51
CA GLU A 11 -11.02 -3.13 -12.51
C GLU A 11 -10.28 -3.69 -13.73
N ASP A 12 -9.71 -4.88 -13.58
CA ASP A 12 -8.93 -5.57 -14.62
C ASP A 12 -7.71 -4.80 -15.19
N ALA A 13 -7.21 -3.77 -14.51
CA ALA A 13 -5.94 -3.12 -14.87
C ALA A 13 -4.72 -3.87 -14.32
N PRO A 14 -3.52 -3.71 -14.93
CA PRO A 14 -2.27 -4.20 -14.37
C PRO A 14 -2.07 -3.75 -12.92
N GLY A 15 -1.72 -4.69 -12.04
CA GLY A 15 -1.57 -4.42 -10.61
C GLY A 15 -0.21 -3.84 -10.25
N ILE A 16 -0.18 -2.89 -9.32
CA ILE A 16 1.05 -2.35 -8.71
C ILE A 16 0.89 -2.22 -7.20
N VAL A 17 1.89 -2.68 -6.45
CA VAL A 17 1.98 -2.44 -5.00
C VAL A 17 2.77 -1.15 -4.78
N VAL A 18 2.18 -0.22 -4.04
CA VAL A 18 2.81 1.06 -3.67
C VAL A 18 3.11 1.00 -2.17
N LEU A 19 4.38 1.04 -1.78
CA LEU A 19 4.77 0.86 -0.38
C LEU A 19 4.80 2.19 0.36
N GLN A 20 4.18 2.21 1.55
CA GLN A 20 4.26 3.32 2.49
C GLN A 20 5.69 3.62 2.90
N GLU A 21 5.92 4.90 3.17
CA GLU A 21 7.12 5.36 3.85
C GLU A 21 6.94 5.30 5.38
N TRP A 22 7.95 5.78 6.12
CA TRP A 22 8.00 5.82 7.58
C TRP A 22 6.87 6.62 8.25
N TRP A 23 6.11 7.43 7.50
CA TRP A 23 4.95 8.15 8.02
C TRP A 23 3.66 7.32 8.07
N GLY A 24 3.56 6.19 7.35
CA GLY A 24 2.32 5.43 7.23
C GLY A 24 1.51 5.70 5.95
N VAL A 25 0.24 5.29 5.94
CA VAL A 25 -0.67 5.47 4.79
C VAL A 25 -1.37 6.83 4.87
N ASP A 26 -0.58 7.88 4.65
CA ASP A 26 -1.00 9.28 4.74
C ASP A 26 -1.67 9.79 3.44
N PHE A 27 -1.88 11.11 3.35
CA PHE A 27 -2.47 11.73 2.16
C PHE A 27 -1.52 11.69 0.95
N GLU A 28 -0.22 11.93 1.15
CA GLU A 28 0.74 12.03 0.06
C GLU A 28 0.92 10.70 -0.67
N ILE A 29 1.02 9.58 0.06
CA ILE A 29 1.12 8.28 -0.62
C ILE A 29 -0.18 7.90 -1.35
N LYS A 30 -1.35 8.24 -0.81
CA LYS A 30 -2.63 8.03 -1.53
C LYS A 30 -2.68 8.85 -2.81
N ASN A 31 -2.18 10.08 -2.77
CA ASN A 31 -2.05 10.93 -3.96
C ASN A 31 -1.06 10.33 -4.98
N HIS A 32 0.06 9.77 -4.54
CA HIS A 32 0.97 9.03 -5.41
C HIS A 32 0.30 7.80 -6.04
N ALA A 33 -0.40 6.98 -5.27
CA ALA A 33 -1.13 5.82 -5.80
C ALA A 33 -2.21 6.25 -6.81
N GLN A 34 -2.91 7.37 -6.57
CA GLN A 34 -3.86 7.93 -7.51
C GLN A 34 -3.18 8.34 -8.82
N LYS A 35 -2.08 9.09 -8.77
CA LYS A 35 -1.32 9.48 -9.97
C LYS A 35 -0.83 8.26 -10.74
N ILE A 36 -0.26 7.27 -10.04
CA ILE A 36 0.18 6.00 -10.64
C ILE A 36 -0.98 5.28 -11.34
N SER A 37 -2.16 5.23 -10.70
CA SER A 37 -3.34 4.57 -11.29
C SER A 37 -3.80 5.20 -12.61
N GLN A 38 -3.47 6.49 -12.82
CA GLN A 38 -3.82 7.27 -14.00
C GLN A 38 -2.72 7.27 -15.09
N LEU A 39 -1.52 6.78 -14.80
CA LEU A 39 -0.47 6.62 -15.81
C LEU A 39 -0.92 5.60 -16.85
N GLU A 40 -0.79 5.90 -18.14
CA GLU A 40 -1.08 4.95 -19.23
C GLU A 40 -0.24 3.67 -19.08
N PRO A 41 -0.83 2.47 -19.16
CA PRO A 41 -2.19 2.12 -19.65
C PRO A 41 -3.33 2.23 -18.61
N GLY A 42 -3.03 2.70 -17.41
CA GLY A 42 -3.84 2.66 -16.20
C GLY A 42 -3.43 1.50 -15.31
N PHE A 43 -3.32 1.72 -14.01
CA PHE A 43 -2.90 0.70 -13.04
C PHE A 43 -3.92 0.53 -11.91
N LYS A 44 -4.02 -0.68 -11.38
CA LYS A 44 -4.67 -0.96 -10.10
C LYS A 44 -3.62 -0.89 -9.00
N ALA A 45 -3.56 0.25 -8.31
CA ALA A 45 -2.62 0.51 -7.25
C ALA A 45 -3.18 0.04 -5.90
N LEU A 46 -2.35 -0.66 -5.13
CA LEU A 46 -2.66 -1.13 -3.78
C LEU A 46 -1.55 -0.71 -2.81
N ILE A 47 -1.92 -0.02 -1.73
CA ILE A 47 -1.04 0.34 -0.62
C ILE A 47 -1.37 -0.57 0.58
N PRO A 48 -0.49 -1.48 1.01
CA PRO A 48 -0.68 -2.20 2.26
C PRO A 48 -0.44 -1.26 3.45
N ASP A 49 -1.34 -1.29 4.43
CA ASP A 49 -1.18 -0.55 5.68
C ASP A 49 -0.38 -1.37 6.69
N LEU A 50 0.93 -1.12 6.70
CA LEU A 50 1.90 -1.81 7.54
C LEU A 50 1.83 -1.35 9.00
N TYR A 51 1.23 -0.18 9.26
CA TYR A 51 1.09 0.41 10.58
C TYR A 51 -0.32 0.27 11.19
N ARG A 52 -1.23 -0.45 10.51
CA ARG A 52 -2.59 -0.74 11.01
C ARG A 52 -3.40 0.52 11.30
N GLY A 53 -3.37 1.46 10.36
CA GLY A 53 -4.12 2.71 10.40
C GLY A 53 -3.40 3.86 11.10
N LYS A 54 -2.20 3.62 11.66
CA LYS A 54 -1.43 4.69 12.30
C LYS A 54 -0.65 5.48 11.25
N VAL A 55 -0.66 6.80 11.42
CA VAL A 55 0.09 7.76 10.61
C VAL A 55 0.86 8.67 11.58
N GLY A 56 2.15 8.86 11.35
CA GLY A 56 2.98 9.76 12.16
C GLY A 56 2.65 11.22 11.84
N LEU A 57 2.48 12.05 12.86
CA LEU A 57 2.21 13.49 12.69
C LEU A 57 3.47 14.34 12.84
N ASP A 58 4.51 13.79 13.46
CA ASP A 58 5.83 14.38 13.56
C ASP A 58 6.94 13.31 13.47
N VAL A 59 8.19 13.78 13.40
CA VAL A 59 9.37 12.92 13.23
C VAL A 59 9.51 11.89 14.34
N ALA A 60 9.14 12.24 15.58
CA ALA A 60 9.28 11.33 16.72
C ALA A 60 8.24 10.21 16.65
N GLU A 61 7.00 10.52 16.26
CA GLU A 61 5.95 9.52 16.04
C GLU A 61 6.30 8.60 14.86
N ALA A 62 6.76 9.15 13.74
CA ALA A 62 7.17 8.36 12.58
C ALA A 62 8.34 7.41 12.92
N GLN A 63 9.33 7.90 13.65
CA GLN A 63 10.43 7.08 14.14
C GLN A 63 9.92 5.96 15.04
N HIS A 64 9.01 6.25 15.97
CA HIS A 64 8.45 5.25 16.87
C HIS A 64 7.65 4.16 16.11
N LEU A 65 6.89 4.55 15.08
CA LEU A 65 6.19 3.60 14.21
C LEU A 65 7.17 2.69 13.46
N MET A 66 8.25 3.27 12.93
CA MET A 66 9.29 2.53 12.20
C MET A 66 10.03 1.54 13.10
N ASP A 67 10.41 1.97 14.31
CA ASP A 67 11.10 1.12 15.28
C ASP A 67 10.21 0.00 15.82
N GLY A 68 8.91 0.28 15.95
CA GLY A 68 7.90 -0.67 16.41
C GLY A 68 7.33 -1.58 15.32
N LEU A 69 7.82 -1.50 14.08
CA LEU A 69 7.28 -2.26 12.97
C LEU A 69 7.55 -3.77 13.12
N ASP A 70 6.48 -4.58 13.06
CA ASP A 70 6.61 -6.03 12.87
C ASP A 70 7.05 -6.33 11.43
N TRP A 71 8.35 -6.43 11.23
CA TRP A 71 8.94 -6.72 9.92
C TRP A 71 8.49 -8.04 9.31
N GLN A 72 8.30 -9.09 10.11
CA GLN A 72 7.85 -10.38 9.59
C GLN A 72 6.40 -10.30 9.13
N GLY A 73 5.55 -9.60 9.89
CA GLY A 73 4.19 -9.26 9.50
C GLY A 73 4.15 -8.42 8.21
N ALA A 74 4.97 -7.37 8.14
CA ALA A 74 5.02 -6.48 6.99
C ALA A 74 5.38 -7.21 5.68
N VAL A 75 6.39 -8.09 5.72
CA VAL A 75 6.75 -8.92 4.56
C VAL A 75 5.59 -9.82 4.14
N LYS A 76 4.88 -10.43 5.09
CA LYS A 76 3.69 -11.25 4.80
C LYS A 76 2.58 -10.44 4.16
N ASP A 77 2.32 -9.22 4.63
CA ASP A 77 1.29 -8.34 4.09
C ASP A 77 1.62 -7.88 2.66
N ILE A 78 2.89 -7.59 2.38
CA ILE A 78 3.35 -7.25 1.03
C ILE A 78 3.15 -8.45 0.09
N HIS A 79 3.50 -9.66 0.52
CA HIS A 79 3.22 -10.87 -0.26
C HIS A 79 1.73 -11.10 -0.47
N ALA A 80 0.91 -10.90 0.57
CA ALA A 80 -0.55 -11.00 0.47
C ALA A 80 -1.12 -9.97 -0.51
N SER A 81 -0.58 -8.75 -0.53
CA SER A 81 -0.94 -7.69 -1.48
C SER A 81 -0.65 -8.07 -2.92
N VAL A 82 0.52 -8.64 -3.20
CA VAL A 82 0.87 -9.16 -4.53
C VAL A 82 -0.08 -10.27 -4.94
N ASN A 83 -0.38 -11.21 -4.05
CA ASN A 83 -1.30 -12.31 -4.34
C ASN A 83 -2.73 -11.81 -4.59
N TRP A 84 -3.18 -10.82 -3.83
CA TRP A 84 -4.48 -10.19 -4.03
C TRP A 84 -4.55 -9.52 -5.40
N LEU A 85 -3.54 -8.76 -5.80
CA LEU A 85 -3.48 -8.13 -7.13
C LEU A 85 -3.44 -9.16 -8.26
N LYS A 86 -2.75 -10.29 -8.09
CA LYS A 86 -2.79 -11.38 -9.09
C LYS A 86 -4.18 -11.99 -9.25
N ALA A 87 -4.97 -12.03 -8.18
CA ALA A 87 -6.33 -12.57 -8.20
C ALA A 87 -7.40 -11.55 -8.64
N ASN A 88 -7.14 -10.25 -8.48
CA ASN A 88 -8.13 -9.18 -8.66
C ASN A 88 -7.69 -8.08 -9.66
N GLY A 89 -6.56 -8.27 -10.34
CA GLY A 89 -6.04 -7.39 -11.38
C GLY A 89 -6.26 -7.97 -12.77
N SER A 90 -5.64 -7.35 -13.78
CA SER A 90 -5.74 -7.81 -15.17
C SER A 90 -5.39 -9.28 -15.32
N LYS A 91 -6.13 -9.99 -16.18
CA LYS A 91 -5.73 -11.32 -16.63
C LYS A 91 -4.37 -11.21 -17.34
N LYS A 92 -3.51 -12.20 -17.10
CA LYS A 92 -2.23 -12.33 -17.80
C LYS A 92 -2.43 -12.65 -19.28
#